data_AF-Q93EH0-F1
#
_entry.id   AF-Q93EH0-F1
#
_cell.length_a   1.000
_cell.length_b   1.000
_cell.length_c   1.000
_cell.angle_alpha   90.00
_cell.angle_beta   90.00
_cell.angle_gamma   90.00
#
_symmetry.space_group_name_H-M   'P 1'
#
loop_
_entity.id
_entity.type
_entity.pdbx_description
1 polymer ?
#
loop_
_entity_poly.entity_id
_entity_poly.type
_entity_poly.pdbx_seq_one_letter_code
_entity_poly.pdbx_strand_id
1 'polypeptide(L)'
;GHLRIEVIVDENNVIQAAFLTSTLWRGLETIVKNRDPRDAGFIVQRICGVCTYSHYKAGITAVENALGIKPPLNAILTRTLMNISLFLHDHAVHFYTLHGLDWCDITSALKL
;
A
#
# COMPACT_ATOMS: atom_id res chain seq x y z
N GLY A 1 -7.13 5.59 3.21
CA GLY A 1 -6.83 5.21 4.61
C GLY A 1 -7.31 6.30 5.53
N HIS A 2 -6.77 6.41 6.74
CA HIS A 2 -7.08 7.53 7.65
C HIS A 2 -5.79 8.25 8.02
N LEU A 3 -5.74 9.54 7.69
CA LEU A 3 -4.60 10.40 7.93
C LEU A 3 -5.13 11.78 8.33
N ARG A 4 -4.55 12.37 9.38
CA ARG A 4 -4.77 13.75 9.77
C ARG A 4 -3.46 14.51 9.59
N ILE A 5 -3.53 15.65 8.92
CA ILE A 5 -2.42 16.58 8.74
C ILE A 5 -2.84 17.93 9.30
N GLU A 6 -2.00 18.52 10.14
CA GLU A 6 -2.16 19.87 10.69
C GLU A 6 -0.93 20.69 10.33
N VAL A 7 -1.13 21.97 10.04
CA VAL A 7 -0.03 22.88 9.69
C VAL A 7 -0.15 24.19 10.47
N ILE A 8 1.00 24.76 10.82
CA ILE A 8 1.11 26.14 11.31
C ILE A 8 1.58 26.99 10.14
N VAL A 9 0.84 28.05 9.84
CA VAL A 9 1.17 29.00 8.77
C VAL A 9 1.51 30.36 9.36
N ASP A 10 2.43 31.08 8.73
CA ASP A 10 2.73 32.47 9.07
C ASP A 10 1.73 33.46 8.42
N GLU A 11 1.95 34.75 8.67
CA GLU A 11 1.18 35.87 8.09
C GLU A 11 1.25 35.97 6.55
N ASN A 12 2.20 35.28 5.92
CA ASN A 12 2.36 35.22 4.46
C ASN A 12 1.84 33.89 3.86
N ASN A 13 1.07 33.10 4.62
CA ASN A 13 0.56 31.78 4.24
C ASN A 13 1.64 30.73 3.95
N VAL A 14 2.84 30.88 4.51
CA VAL A 14 3.91 29.87 4.38
C VAL A 14 3.81 28.88 5.53
N ILE A 15 3.86 27.58 5.22
CA ILE A 15 3.89 26.51 6.22
C ILE A 15 5.20 26.59 7.00
N GLN A 16 5.10 26.82 8.31
CA GLN A 16 6.23 26.88 9.25
C GLN A 16 6.44 25.54 9.98
N ALA A 17 5.38 24.77 10.16
CA ALA A 17 5.42 23.43 10.74
C ALA A 17 4.27 22.56 10.22
N ALA A 18 4.50 21.26 10.14
CA ALA A 18 3.51 20.27 9.75
C ALA A 18 3.52 19.07 10.72
N PHE A 19 2.34 18.62 11.11
CA PHE A 19 2.13 17.49 12.00
C PHE A 19 1.30 16.44 11.28
N LEU A 20 1.74 15.18 11.35
CA LEU A 20 1.09 14.06 10.68
C LEU A 20 0.70 13.01 11.73
N THR A 21 -0.58 12.66 11.77
CA THR A 21 -1.14 11.66 12.68
C THR A 21 -1.87 10.59 11.89
N SER A 22 -1.41 9.35 12.01
CA SER A 22 -2.14 8.17 11.54
C SER A 22 -3.29 7.86 12.50
N THR A 23 -4.53 7.91 12.01
CA THR A 23 -5.74 7.82 12.84
C THR A 23 -6.42 6.46 12.78
N LEU A 24 -5.71 5.42 12.32
CA LEU A 24 -6.20 4.04 12.24
C LEU A 24 -5.14 3.06 12.74
N TRP A 25 -5.56 2.09 13.55
CA TRP A 25 -4.78 0.91 13.91
C TRP A 25 -5.67 -0.34 13.93
N ARG A 26 -5.13 -1.48 13.47
CA ARG A 26 -5.82 -2.80 13.48
C ARG A 26 -5.01 -3.92 14.14
N GLY A 27 -3.72 -3.72 14.41
CA GLY A 27 -2.91 -4.68 15.17
C GLY A 27 -2.65 -6.03 14.49
N LEU A 28 -2.43 -6.07 13.17
CA LEU A 28 -2.19 -7.34 12.43
C LEU A 28 -0.98 -8.12 12.96
N GLU A 29 0.04 -7.42 13.46
CA GLU A 29 1.22 -8.02 14.10
C GLU A 29 0.88 -8.79 15.38
N THR A 30 -0.18 -8.38 16.08
CA THR A 30 -0.70 -9.13 17.24
C THR A 30 -1.58 -10.30 16.79
N ILE A 31 -2.42 -10.08 15.79
CA ILE A 31 -3.36 -11.09 15.27
C ILE A 31 -2.64 -12.31 14.68
N VAL A 32 -1.49 -12.09 14.04
CA VAL A 32 -0.70 -13.16 13.38
C VAL A 32 0.09 -14.02 14.39
N LYS A 33 0.23 -13.60 15.64
CA LYS A 33 0.93 -14.38 16.67
C LYS A 33 0.25 -15.73 16.87
N ASN A 34 1.06 -16.78 17.03
CA ASN A 34 0.61 -18.16 17.25
C ASN A 34 -0.32 -18.71 16.14
N ARG A 35 -0.35 -18.07 14.97
CA ARG A 35 -0.99 -18.62 13.78
C ARG A 35 -0.04 -19.57 13.07
N ASP A 36 -0.60 -20.47 12.28
CA ASP A 36 0.22 -21.31 11.41
C ASP A 36 1.01 -20.41 10.44
N PRO A 37 2.34 -20.57 10.31
CA PRO A 37 3.13 -19.76 9.41
C PRO A 37 2.61 -19.79 7.95
N ARG A 38 1.96 -20.88 7.53
CA ARG A 38 1.36 -21.00 6.19
C ARG A 38 0.20 -20.01 5.98
N ASP A 39 -0.48 -19.62 7.05
CA ASP A 39 -1.58 -18.64 7.00
C ASP A 39 -1.10 -17.19 7.08
N ALA A 40 0.16 -16.96 7.47
CA ALA A 40 0.69 -15.61 7.71
C ALA A 40 0.50 -14.70 6.49
N GLY A 41 0.83 -15.20 5.29
CA GLY A 41 0.64 -14.46 4.03
C GLY A 41 -0.80 -14.02 3.81
N PHE A 42 -1.78 -14.91 4.04
CA PHE A 42 -3.20 -14.59 3.87
C PHE A 42 -3.70 -13.55 4.87
N ILE A 43 -3.27 -13.65 6.13
CA ILE A 43 -3.65 -12.72 7.19
C ILE A 43 -3.08 -11.33 6.89
N VAL A 44 -1.75 -11.23 6.66
CA VAL A 44 -1.09 -9.94 6.46
C VAL A 44 -1.42 -9.31 5.11
N GLN A 45 -1.87 -10.07 4.11
CA GLN A 45 -2.41 -9.52 2.87
C GLN A 45 -3.50 -8.48 3.12
N ARG A 46 -4.30 -8.65 4.18
CA ARG A 46 -5.39 -7.74 4.50
C ARG A 46 -4.91 -6.45 5.18
N ILE A 47 -3.59 -6.22 5.30
CA ILE A 47 -3.04 -4.93 5.72
C ILE A 47 -3.47 -3.83 4.73
N CYS A 48 -3.49 -4.09 3.42
CA CYS A 48 -3.88 -3.08 2.45
C CYS A 48 -4.58 -3.71 1.24
N GLY A 49 -5.74 -3.16 0.87
CA GLY A 49 -6.48 -3.58 -0.32
C GLY A 49 -6.00 -2.92 -1.62
N VAL A 50 -5.20 -1.84 -1.53
CA VAL A 50 -4.64 -1.13 -2.70
C VAL A 50 -3.39 -1.85 -3.19
N CYS A 51 -2.35 -1.94 -2.35
CA CYS A 51 -1.14 -2.72 -2.63
C CYS A 51 -1.34 -4.23 -2.34
N THR A 52 -2.45 -4.77 -2.85
CA THR A 52 -3.13 -6.01 -2.41
C THR A 52 -2.29 -7.29 -2.42
N TYR A 53 -1.20 -7.33 -3.19
CA TYR A 53 -0.32 -8.51 -3.30
C TYR A 53 0.99 -8.35 -2.52
N SER A 54 1.44 -7.12 -2.27
CA SER A 54 2.76 -6.84 -1.69
C SER A 54 2.94 -7.48 -0.31
N HIS A 55 1.93 -7.36 0.56
CA HIS A 55 1.98 -7.97 1.89
C HIS A 55 1.88 -9.50 1.85
N TYR A 56 1.08 -10.06 0.94
CA TYR A 56 1.02 -11.52 0.75
C TYR A 56 2.39 -12.07 0.35
N LYS A 57 3.01 -11.45 -0.69
CA LYS A 57 4.35 -11.81 -1.17
C LYS A 57 5.38 -11.73 -0.05
N ALA A 58 5.39 -10.63 0.71
CA ALA A 58 6.30 -10.48 1.84
C ALA A 58 6.08 -11.57 2.91
N GLY A 59 4.82 -11.86 3.26
CA GLY A 59 4.47 -12.89 4.25
C GLY A 59 4.92 -14.29 3.84
N ILE A 60 4.64 -14.72 2.60
CA ILE A 60 5.08 -16.05 2.14
C ILE A 60 6.60 -16.13 1.99
N THR A 61 7.26 -15.07 1.52
CA THR A 61 8.73 -15.07 1.36
C THR A 61 9.44 -15.08 2.72
N ALA A 62 8.87 -14.43 3.75
CA ALA A 62 9.41 -14.50 5.11
C ALA A 62 9.32 -15.93 5.68
N VAL A 63 8.20 -16.62 5.47
CA VAL A 63 8.00 -18.01 5.92
C VAL A 63 8.92 -18.97 5.17
N GLU A 64 9.03 -18.82 3.85
CA GLU A 64 9.96 -19.60 3.03
C GLU A 64 11.41 -19.42 3.48
N ASN A 65 11.81 -18.18 3.76
CA ASN A 65 13.14 -17.89 4.26
C ASN A 65 13.39 -18.53 5.63
N ALA A 66 12.44 -18.44 6.56
CA ALA A 66 12.55 -19.03 7.89
C ALA A 66 12.66 -20.57 7.85
N LEU A 67 12.02 -21.21 6.87
CA LEU A 67 12.02 -22.66 6.70
C LEU A 67 13.08 -23.19 5.71
N GLY A 68 13.90 -22.30 5.12
CA GLY A 68 14.89 -22.69 4.11
C GLY A 68 14.30 -23.21 2.79
N ILE A 69 13.04 -22.86 2.50
CA ILE A 69 12.33 -23.31 1.30
C ILE A 69 12.75 -22.46 0.10
N LYS A 70 13.10 -23.13 -1.02
CA LYS A 70 13.38 -22.49 -2.30
C LYS A 70 12.27 -22.82 -3.30
N PRO A 71 11.42 -21.84 -3.69
CA PRO A 71 10.39 -22.06 -4.69
C PRO A 71 11.00 -22.40 -6.06
N PRO A 72 10.32 -23.23 -6.88
CA PRO A 72 10.76 -23.47 -8.25
C PRO A 72 10.66 -22.19 -9.09
N LEU A 73 11.44 -22.11 -10.17
CA LEU A 73 11.51 -20.93 -11.05
C LEU A 73 10.14 -20.45 -11.52
N ASN A 74 9.24 -21.37 -11.91
CA ASN A 74 7.89 -21.01 -12.38
C ASN A 74 7.05 -20.31 -11.30
N ALA A 75 7.23 -20.69 -10.02
CA ALA A 75 6.57 -19.99 -8.92
C ALA A 75 7.13 -18.57 -8.77
N ILE A 76 8.45 -18.39 -8.85
CA ILE A 76 9.09 -17.07 -8.79
C ILE A 76 8.61 -16.18 -9.94
N LEU A 77 8.59 -16.70 -11.17
CA LEU A 77 8.13 -15.96 -12.35
C LEU A 77 6.66 -15.55 -12.23
N THR A 78 5.79 -16.47 -11.77
CA THR A 78 4.36 -16.16 -11.53
C THR A 78 4.21 -15.04 -10.49
N ARG A 79 4.97 -15.12 -9.38
CA ARG A 79 4.95 -14.09 -8.34
C ARG A 79 5.46 -12.73 -8.85
N THR A 80 6.42 -12.74 -9.76
CA THR A 80 6.93 -11.52 -10.42
C THR A 80 5.88 -10.91 -11.35
N LEU A 81 5.19 -11.73 -12.15
CA LEU A 81 4.08 -11.27 -13.00
C LEU A 81 2.96 -10.62 -12.18
N MET A 82 2.56 -11.26 -11.07
CA MET A 82 1.58 -10.69 -10.14
C MET A 82 2.03 -9.34 -9.55
N ASN A 83 3.32 -9.21 -9.21
CA ASN A 83 3.89 -7.98 -8.68
C ASN A 83 3.88 -6.84 -9.72
N ILE A 84 4.22 -7.16 -10.98
CA ILE A 84 4.20 -6.18 -12.08
C ILE A 84 2.76 -5.78 -12.41
N SER A 85 1.83 -6.73 -12.42
CA SER A 85 0.40 -6.45 -12.60
C SER A 85 -0.12 -5.49 -11.53
N LEU A 86 0.24 -5.72 -10.26
CA LEU A 86 -0.08 -4.79 -9.19
C LEU A 86 0.54 -3.41 -9.43
N PHE A 87 1.82 -3.34 -9.78
CA PHE A 87 2.51 -2.08 -10.01
C PHE A 87 1.81 -1.23 -11.08
N LEU A 88 1.51 -1.81 -12.23
CA LEU A 88 0.84 -1.13 -13.33
C LEU A 88 -0.57 -0.66 -12.95
N HIS A 89 -1.33 -1.50 -12.26
CA HIS A 89 -2.68 -1.15 -11.79
C HIS A 89 -2.62 -0.01 -10.75
N ASP A 90 -1.84 -0.18 -9.69
CA ASP A 90 -1.76 0.75 -8.56
C ASP A 90 -1.32 2.14 -9.01
N HIS A 91 -0.28 2.23 -9.85
CA HIS A 91 0.26 3.52 -10.29
C HIS A 91 -0.69 4.26 -11.23
N ALA A 92 -1.34 3.56 -12.17
CA ALA A 92 -2.30 4.18 -13.05
C ALA A 92 -3.53 4.69 -12.27
N VAL A 93 -4.07 3.86 -11.38
CA VAL A 93 -5.22 4.24 -10.52
C VAL A 93 -4.84 5.39 -9.59
N HIS A 94 -3.67 5.33 -8.94
CA HIS A 94 -3.18 6.42 -8.11
C HIS A 94 -3.10 7.73 -8.89
N PHE A 95 -2.47 7.71 -10.07
CA PHE A 95 -2.30 8.91 -10.87
C PHE A 95 -3.65 9.50 -11.30
N TYR A 96 -4.53 8.72 -11.94
CA TYR A 96 -5.76 9.28 -12.50
C TYR A 96 -6.87 9.49 -11.48
N THR A 97 -7.00 8.61 -10.48
CA THR A 97 -8.16 8.60 -9.57
C THR A 97 -7.87 9.30 -8.24
N LEU A 98 -6.63 9.28 -7.76
CA LEU A 98 -6.28 9.88 -6.46
C LEU A 98 -5.59 11.23 -6.64
N HIS A 99 -4.53 11.28 -7.44
CA HIS A 99 -3.66 12.46 -7.55
C HIS A 99 -4.09 13.42 -8.68
N GLY A 100 -4.78 12.92 -9.70
CA GLY A 100 -5.07 13.68 -10.92
C GLY A 100 -5.89 14.94 -10.68
N LEU A 101 -6.81 14.90 -9.71
CA LEU A 101 -7.67 16.04 -9.38
C LEU A 101 -6.93 17.18 -8.66
N ASP A 102 -5.72 16.94 -8.17
CA ASP A 102 -4.86 18.01 -7.64
C ASP A 102 -4.26 18.88 -8.77
N TRP A 103 -4.25 18.36 -10.01
CA TRP A 103 -3.66 19.01 -11.19
C TRP A 103 -4.68 19.41 -12.26
N CYS A 104 -5.82 18.72 -12.32
CA CYS A 104 -6.80 18.88 -13.39
C CYS A 104 -8.07 19.57 -12.90
N ASP A 105 -8.31 20.81 -13.36
CA ASP A 105 -9.60 21.49 -13.19
C ASP A 105 -10.66 20.90 -14.15
N ILE A 106 -11.49 20.01 -13.61
CA ILE A 106 -12.56 19.33 -14.34
C ILE A 106 -13.62 20.28 -14.90
N THR A 107 -13.83 21.45 -14.27
CA THR A 107 -14.85 22.41 -14.71
C THR A 107 -14.36 23.23 -15.90
N SER A 108 -13.07 23.50 -15.96
CA SER A 108 -12.41 24.13 -17.11
C SER A 108 -12.55 23.26 -18.37
N ALA A 109 -12.43 21.93 -18.23
CA ALA A 109 -12.54 20.98 -19.34
C ALA A 109 -13.93 20.95 -20.02
N LEU A 110 -14.98 21.43 -19.36
CA LEU A 110 -16.36 21.49 -19.90
C LEU A 110 -16.60 22.69 -20.83
N LYS A 111 -15.64 23.62 -20.94
CA LYS A 111 -15.78 24.85 -21.74
C LYS A 111 -15.33 24.69 -23.21
N LEU A 112 -14.99 23.46 -23.61
CA LEU A 112 -14.72 23.04 -24.99
C LEU A 112 -16.02 22.70 -25.72
#